data_AF-A0AAD9QJN7-F1
#
_entry.id   AF-A0AAD9QJN7-F1
#
_cell.length_a   1.000
_cell.length_b   1.000
_cell.length_c   1.000
_cell.angle_alpha   90.00
_cell.angle_beta   90.00
_cell.angle_gamma   90.00
#
_symmetry.space_group_name_H-M   'P 1'
#
loop_
_entity.id
_entity.type
_entity.pdbx_description
1 polymer ?
#
loop_
_entity_poly.entity_id
_entity_poly.type
_entity_poly.pdbx_seq_one_letter_code
_entity_poly.pdbx_strand_id
1 'polypeptide(L)'
;MEATASNLEIKLTQLRMNLEKTDSVIDGNNLEAIERHQETLKTISAKVNYMRLEVEAIKLAAGKDATEIEAWNASVDEKLQQADKEIGKVRKWLEERKRETEVTAKQERIKFEEELQKMKLHVKLTYCVQALQTLGKLEQVNGAVSMTLEKLPGIRGDLVRTDPEWENWDFSKLSEAIRLWLRRNPSDSNNTADRELIEQ
;
A
#
# COMPACT_ATOMS: atom_id res chain seq x y z
N MET A 1 32.53 38.16 -13.11
CA MET A 1 32.52 36.90 -13.90
C MET A 1 32.97 35.71 -13.04
N GLU A 2 34.07 35.82 -12.30
CA GLU A 2 34.68 34.71 -11.54
C GLU A 2 33.82 34.20 -10.36
N ALA A 3 33.17 35.10 -9.61
CA ALA A 3 32.34 34.71 -8.45
C ALA A 3 31.09 33.88 -8.83
N THR A 4 30.35 34.28 -9.87
CA THR A 4 29.13 33.57 -10.32
C THR A 4 29.44 32.18 -10.88
N ALA A 5 30.52 32.07 -11.66
CA ALA A 5 30.97 30.78 -12.19
C ALA A 5 31.46 29.83 -11.07
N SER A 6 32.20 30.36 -10.09
CA SER A 6 32.63 29.59 -8.91
C SER A 6 31.43 29.09 -8.09
N ASN A 7 30.42 29.94 -7.89
CA ASN A 7 29.20 29.55 -7.18
C ASN A 7 28.42 28.43 -7.90
N LEU A 8 28.37 28.45 -9.22
CA LEU A 8 27.77 27.36 -10.00
C LEU A 8 28.53 26.05 -9.79
N GLU A 9 29.85 26.08 -9.79
CA GLU A 9 30.67 24.87 -9.59
C GLU A 9 30.48 24.26 -8.19
N ILE A 10 30.31 25.11 -7.17
CA ILE A 10 29.92 24.69 -5.82
C ILE A 10 28.55 23.99 -5.87
N LYS A 11 27.57 24.54 -6.61
CA LYS A 11 26.24 23.92 -6.75
C LYS A 11 26.27 22.62 -7.54
N LEU A 12 27.08 22.51 -8.58
CA LEU A 12 27.28 21.26 -9.30
C LEU A 12 27.91 20.18 -8.42
N THR A 13 28.87 20.56 -7.56
CA THR A 13 29.45 19.65 -6.57
C THR A 13 28.40 19.18 -5.56
N GLN A 14 27.58 20.11 -5.04
CA GLN A 14 26.47 19.76 -4.16
C GLN A 14 25.47 18.83 -4.84
N LEU A 15 25.11 19.10 -6.10
CA LEU A 15 24.21 18.24 -6.86
C LEU A 15 24.78 16.83 -6.98
N ARG A 16 26.02 16.69 -7.44
CA ARG A 16 26.70 15.39 -7.57
C ARG A 16 26.69 14.58 -6.27
N MET A 17 27.06 15.20 -5.15
CA MET A 17 27.03 14.52 -3.84
C MET A 17 25.63 14.04 -3.45
N ASN A 18 24.59 14.78 -3.85
CA ASN A 18 23.20 14.36 -3.60
C ASN A 18 22.77 13.24 -4.56
N LEU A 19 23.26 13.23 -5.82
CA LEU A 19 22.99 12.12 -6.75
C LEU A 19 23.58 10.81 -6.21
N GLU A 20 24.85 10.83 -5.81
CA GLU A 20 25.59 9.65 -5.32
C GLU A 20 24.95 9.00 -4.08
N LYS A 21 24.28 9.78 -3.22
CA LYS A 21 23.61 9.24 -2.02
C LYS A 21 22.15 8.85 -2.22
N THR A 22 21.58 9.01 -3.41
CA THR A 22 20.13 8.77 -3.62
C THR A 22 19.76 7.34 -3.28
N ASP A 23 20.57 6.38 -3.70
CA ASP A 23 20.30 4.95 -3.48
C ASP A 23 20.37 4.59 -2.00
N SER A 24 21.38 5.08 -1.28
CA SER A 24 21.49 4.82 0.15
C SER A 24 20.38 5.47 0.98
N VAL A 25 19.85 6.62 0.54
CA VAL A 25 18.68 7.25 1.17
C VAL A 25 17.41 6.42 0.93
N ILE A 26 17.21 5.91 -0.29
CA ILE A 26 16.08 5.03 -0.62
C ILE A 26 16.17 3.73 0.20
N ASP A 27 17.34 3.10 0.26
CA ASP A 27 17.58 1.86 0.99
C ASP A 27 17.38 2.04 2.51
N GLY A 28 17.59 3.26 3.02
CA GLY A 28 17.29 3.63 4.40
C GLY A 28 15.80 3.55 4.77
N ASN A 29 14.90 3.40 3.80
CA ASN A 29 13.46 3.13 3.98
C ASN A 29 12.72 4.12 4.90
N ASN A 30 13.24 5.34 5.04
CA ASN A 30 12.66 6.38 5.87
C ASN A 30 11.94 7.38 4.97
N LEU A 31 10.61 7.32 4.95
CA LEU A 31 9.75 8.11 4.06
C LEU A 31 10.05 9.62 4.15
N GLU A 32 10.12 10.15 5.37
CA GLU A 32 10.44 11.56 5.65
C GLU A 32 11.85 11.95 5.17
N ALA A 33 12.84 11.07 5.32
CA ALA A 33 14.19 11.32 4.82
C ALA A 33 14.25 11.32 3.29
N ILE A 34 13.50 10.42 2.65
CA ILE A 34 13.40 10.29 1.19
C ILE A 34 12.68 11.51 0.58
N GLU A 35 11.60 11.98 1.20
CA GLU A 35 10.88 13.19 0.78
C GLU A 35 11.77 14.44 0.88
N ARG A 36 12.46 14.62 2.01
CA ARG A 36 13.44 15.72 2.16
C ARG A 36 14.56 15.64 1.13
N HIS A 37 15.03 14.43 0.80
CA HIS A 37 16.05 14.22 -0.24
C HIS A 37 15.54 14.62 -1.63
N GLN A 38 14.31 14.24 -1.98
CA GLN A 38 13.66 14.65 -3.22
C GLN A 38 13.58 16.17 -3.34
N GLU A 39 13.17 16.85 -2.26
CA GLU A 39 13.06 18.31 -2.24
C GLU A 39 14.43 19.00 -2.34
N THR A 40 15.45 18.42 -1.71
CA THR A 40 16.83 18.87 -1.82
C THR A 40 17.33 18.78 -3.27
N LEU A 41 17.10 17.66 -3.95
CA LEU A 41 17.47 17.48 -5.35
C LEU A 41 16.77 18.48 -6.27
N LYS A 42 15.45 18.69 -6.11
CA LYS A 42 14.68 19.70 -6.87
C LYS A 42 15.24 21.11 -6.66
N THR A 43 15.47 21.48 -5.40
CA THR A 43 15.98 22.81 -5.04
C THR A 43 17.37 23.08 -5.62
N ILE A 44 18.29 22.11 -5.54
CA ILE A 44 19.64 22.27 -6.07
C ILE A 44 19.59 22.31 -7.61
N SER A 45 18.82 21.44 -8.25
CA SER A 45 18.69 21.40 -9.72
C SER A 45 18.14 22.70 -10.28
N ALA A 46 17.10 23.27 -9.65
CA ALA A 46 16.57 24.58 -10.02
C ALA A 46 17.61 25.70 -9.89
N LYS A 47 18.39 25.70 -8.81
CA LYS A 47 19.47 26.68 -8.59
C LYS A 47 20.61 26.53 -9.62
N VAL A 48 21.00 25.29 -9.94
CA VAL A 48 22.00 25.01 -10.98
C VAL A 48 21.53 25.54 -12.33
N ASN A 49 20.27 25.28 -12.71
CA ASN A 49 19.72 25.78 -13.97
C ASN A 49 19.69 27.32 -14.03
N TYR A 50 19.26 27.97 -12.93
CA TYR A 50 19.26 29.43 -12.83
C TYR A 50 20.67 30.02 -13.01
N MET A 51 21.65 29.50 -12.25
CA MET A 51 23.03 29.97 -12.31
C MET A 51 23.69 29.68 -13.66
N ARG A 52 23.32 28.59 -14.33
CA ARG A 52 23.77 28.29 -15.70
C ARG A 52 23.39 29.42 -16.66
N LEU A 53 22.12 29.82 -16.64
CA LEU A 53 21.60 30.90 -17.51
C LEU A 53 22.32 32.24 -17.24
N GLU A 54 22.61 32.55 -15.97
CA GLU A 54 23.38 33.75 -15.62
C GLU A 54 24.81 33.70 -16.17
N VAL A 55 25.51 32.56 -16.00
CA VAL A 55 26.89 32.38 -16.48
C VAL A 55 26.94 32.41 -18.01
N GLU A 56 25.97 31.80 -18.68
CA GLU A 56 25.81 31.85 -20.13
C GLU A 56 25.66 33.29 -20.64
N ALA A 57 24.73 34.06 -20.07
CA ALA A 57 24.52 35.46 -20.44
C ALA A 57 25.81 36.30 -20.28
N ILE A 58 26.57 36.05 -19.21
CA ILE A 58 27.86 36.73 -18.98
C ILE A 58 28.91 36.33 -20.03
N LYS A 59 28.97 35.05 -20.43
CA LYS A 59 29.90 34.57 -21.47
C LYS A 59 29.56 35.16 -22.85
N LEU A 60 28.27 35.23 -23.19
CA LEU A 60 27.78 35.86 -24.43
C LEU A 60 28.12 37.36 -24.47
N ALA A 61 27.87 38.08 -23.38
CA ALA A 61 28.21 39.51 -23.28
C ALA A 61 29.72 39.78 -23.39
N ALA A 62 30.55 38.81 -23.02
CA ALA A 62 32.01 38.88 -23.15
C ALA A 62 32.52 38.51 -24.56
N GLY A 63 31.63 38.18 -25.49
CA GLY A 63 32.00 37.78 -26.86
C GLY A 63 32.75 36.45 -26.92
N LYS A 64 32.53 35.54 -25.96
CA LYS A 64 33.12 34.20 -26.01
C LYS A 64 32.57 33.39 -27.18
N ASP A 65 33.36 32.41 -27.60
CA ASP A 65 33.00 31.53 -28.70
C ASP A 65 31.70 30.74 -28.39
N ALA A 66 30.80 30.71 -29.37
CA ALA A 66 29.49 30.07 -29.23
C ALA A 66 29.60 28.55 -29.06
N THR A 67 30.55 27.90 -29.75
CA THR A 67 30.72 26.44 -29.67
C THR A 67 31.25 26.02 -28.31
N GLU A 68 32.14 26.81 -27.70
CA GLU A 68 32.59 26.60 -26.32
C GLU A 68 31.47 26.76 -25.30
N ILE A 69 30.55 27.72 -25.51
CA ILE A 69 29.39 27.93 -24.65
C ILE A 69 28.42 26.75 -24.77
N GLU A 70 28.11 26.30 -25.98
CA GLU A 70 27.23 25.17 -26.25
C GLU A 70 27.75 23.86 -25.63
N ALA A 71 29.05 23.56 -25.81
CA ALA A 71 29.67 22.38 -25.23
C ALA A 71 29.61 22.40 -23.69
N TRP A 72 29.82 23.58 -23.08
CA TRP A 72 29.71 23.74 -21.64
C TRP A 72 28.26 23.61 -21.16
N ASN A 73 27.28 24.18 -21.87
CA ASN A 73 25.86 24.04 -21.56
C ASN A 73 25.42 22.58 -21.57
N ALA A 74 25.84 21.82 -22.59
CA ALA A 74 25.56 20.39 -22.69
C ALA A 74 26.07 19.61 -21.47
N SER A 75 27.26 19.93 -20.95
CA SER A 75 27.80 19.28 -19.75
C SER A 75 27.02 19.59 -18.47
N VAL A 76 26.43 20.79 -18.37
CA VAL A 76 25.56 21.14 -17.23
C VAL A 76 24.20 20.45 -17.39
N ASP A 77 23.64 20.43 -18.59
CA ASP A 77 22.37 19.77 -18.90
C ASP A 77 22.42 18.27 -18.64
N GLU A 78 23.52 17.60 -18.96
CA GLU A 78 23.70 16.17 -18.64
C GLU A 78 23.57 15.91 -17.13
N LYS A 79 24.13 16.78 -16.29
CA LYS A 79 24.00 16.66 -14.82
C LYS A 79 22.58 16.91 -14.33
N LEU A 80 21.87 17.86 -14.96
CA LEU A 80 20.46 18.12 -14.67
C LEU A 80 19.57 16.95 -15.08
N GLN A 81 19.81 16.34 -16.25
CA GLN A 81 19.10 15.14 -16.69
C GLN A 81 19.33 13.95 -15.75
N GLN A 82 20.55 13.78 -15.25
CA GLN A 82 20.82 12.76 -14.23
C GLN A 82 20.06 13.05 -12.92
N ALA A 83 19.94 14.31 -12.52
CA ALA A 83 19.13 14.69 -11.37
C ALA A 83 17.64 14.41 -11.58
N ASP A 84 17.09 14.70 -12.76
CA ASP A 84 15.70 14.40 -13.10
C ASP A 84 15.43 12.89 -13.06
N LYS A 85 16.39 12.07 -13.51
CA LYS A 85 16.31 10.60 -13.42
C LYS A 85 16.24 10.13 -11.96
N GLU A 86 17.11 10.64 -11.09
CA GLU A 86 17.10 10.30 -9.67
C GLU A 86 15.83 10.79 -8.95
N ILE A 87 15.36 12.01 -9.26
CA ILE A 87 14.07 12.51 -8.77
C ILE A 87 12.92 11.60 -9.21
N GLY A 88 12.96 11.11 -10.45
CA GLY A 88 12.01 10.15 -10.99
C GLY A 88 12.02 8.82 -10.23
N LYS A 89 13.21 8.30 -9.91
CA LYS A 89 13.38 7.09 -9.09
C LYS A 89 12.77 7.26 -7.71
N VAL A 90 13.10 8.35 -7.01
CA VAL A 90 12.54 8.67 -5.69
C VAL A 90 11.02 8.81 -5.73
N ARG A 91 10.49 9.52 -6.75
CA ARG A 91 9.04 9.68 -6.93
C ARG A 91 8.35 8.32 -7.09
N LYS A 92 8.88 7.47 -7.96
CA LYS A 92 8.31 6.13 -8.21
C LYS A 92 8.28 5.30 -6.93
N TRP A 93 9.34 5.36 -6.12
CA TRP A 93 9.39 4.66 -4.84
C TRP A 93 8.32 5.14 -3.86
N LEU A 94 8.12 6.46 -3.74
CA LEU A 94 7.11 7.05 -2.85
C LEU A 94 5.67 6.66 -3.25
N GLU A 95 5.37 6.71 -4.55
CA GLU A 95 4.06 6.29 -5.07
C GLU A 95 3.80 4.80 -4.84
N GLU A 96 4.80 3.95 -5.05
CA GLU A 96 4.68 2.52 -4.79
C GLU A 96 4.42 2.24 -3.32
N ARG A 97 5.16 2.91 -2.42
CA ARG A 97 4.96 2.76 -0.97
C ARG A 97 3.56 3.18 -0.54
N LYS A 98 3.04 4.27 -1.10
CA LYS A 98 1.66 4.71 -0.85
C LYS A 98 0.63 3.72 -1.39
N ARG A 99 0.87 3.16 -2.58
CA ARG A 99 0.01 2.15 -3.17
C ARG A 99 -0.05 0.89 -2.31
N GLU A 100 1.08 0.46 -1.76
CA GLU A 100 1.16 -0.68 -0.83
C GLU A 100 0.31 -0.45 0.42
N THR A 101 0.44 0.71 1.09
CA THR A 101 -0.36 1.01 2.29
C THR A 101 -1.85 1.09 1.98
N GLU A 102 -2.24 1.66 0.83
CA GLU A 102 -3.63 1.67 0.39
C GLU A 102 -4.18 0.27 0.09
N VAL A 103 -3.38 -0.60 -0.53
CA VAL A 103 -3.76 -1.99 -0.80
C VAL A 103 -3.96 -2.75 0.51
N THR A 104 -3.03 -2.62 1.46
CA THR A 104 -3.16 -3.23 2.79
C THR A 104 -4.40 -2.74 3.51
N ALA A 105 -4.64 -1.42 3.55
CA ALA A 105 -5.83 -0.85 4.18
C ALA A 105 -7.13 -1.32 3.51
N LYS A 106 -7.15 -1.42 2.16
CA LYS A 106 -8.31 -1.96 1.43
C LYS A 106 -8.54 -3.44 1.77
N GLN A 107 -7.48 -4.23 1.85
CA GLN A 107 -7.56 -5.65 2.19
C GLN A 107 -8.08 -5.86 3.62
N GLU A 108 -7.62 -5.07 4.58
CA GLU A 108 -8.13 -5.08 5.96
C GLU A 108 -9.61 -4.69 6.02
N ARG A 109 -10.04 -3.69 5.25
CA ARG A 109 -11.46 -3.31 5.16
C ARG A 109 -12.33 -4.42 4.59
N ILE A 110 -11.88 -5.09 3.53
CA ILE A 110 -12.60 -6.24 2.95
C ILE A 110 -12.69 -7.36 3.99
N LYS A 111 -11.57 -7.69 4.65
CA LYS A 111 -11.52 -8.71 5.70
C LYS A 111 -12.50 -8.38 6.84
N PHE A 112 -12.53 -7.13 7.30
CA PHE A 112 -13.46 -6.70 8.35
C PHE A 112 -14.94 -6.81 7.91
N GLU A 113 -15.27 -6.42 6.68
CA GLU A 113 -16.62 -6.54 6.14
C GLU A 113 -17.06 -8.01 6.01
N GLU A 114 -16.18 -8.89 5.54
CA GLU A 114 -16.43 -10.34 5.50
C GLU A 114 -16.72 -10.90 6.90
N GLU A 115 -15.96 -10.48 7.91
CA GLU A 115 -16.20 -10.87 9.30
C GLU A 115 -17.54 -10.38 9.83
N LEU A 116 -17.88 -9.12 9.54
CA LEU A 116 -19.15 -8.55 9.91
C LEU A 116 -20.31 -9.34 9.28
N GLN A 117 -20.18 -9.74 8.01
CA GLN A 117 -21.18 -10.53 7.30
C GLN A 117 -21.33 -11.94 7.89
N LYS A 118 -20.22 -12.63 8.20
CA LYS A 118 -20.24 -13.93 8.89
C LYS A 118 -20.95 -13.84 10.24
N MET A 119 -20.58 -12.86 11.08
CA MET A 119 -21.20 -12.63 12.39
C MET A 119 -22.69 -12.34 12.26
N LYS A 120 -23.07 -11.45 11.34
CA LYS A 120 -24.47 -11.08 11.09
C LYS A 120 -25.31 -12.27 10.64
N LEU A 121 -24.77 -13.14 9.79
CA LEU A 121 -25.45 -14.37 9.37
C LEU A 121 -25.66 -15.32 10.56
N HIS A 122 -24.61 -15.58 11.33
CA HIS A 122 -24.66 -16.48 12.49
C HIS A 122 -25.65 -16.03 13.56
N VAL A 123 -25.60 -14.74 13.94
CA VAL A 123 -26.50 -14.16 14.95
C VAL A 123 -27.95 -14.26 14.47
N LYS A 124 -28.23 -13.88 13.21
CA LYS A 124 -29.58 -13.96 12.66
C LYS A 124 -30.10 -15.39 12.57
N LEU A 125 -29.27 -16.33 12.11
CA LEU A 125 -29.65 -17.73 12.02
C LEU A 125 -29.99 -18.29 13.41
N THR A 126 -29.10 -18.05 14.39
CA THR A 126 -29.29 -18.50 15.77
C THR A 126 -30.57 -17.93 16.37
N TYR A 127 -30.82 -16.63 16.18
CA TYR A 127 -32.04 -15.98 16.64
C TYR A 127 -33.30 -16.61 16.01
N CYS A 128 -33.31 -16.80 14.68
CA CYS A 128 -34.45 -17.42 13.99
C CYS A 128 -34.72 -18.85 14.46
N VAL A 129 -33.67 -19.66 14.63
CA VAL A 129 -33.77 -21.04 15.13
C VAL A 129 -34.36 -21.04 16.54
N GLN A 130 -33.85 -20.21 17.45
CA GLN A 130 -34.33 -20.11 18.83
C GLN A 130 -35.79 -19.62 18.89
N ALA A 131 -36.15 -18.62 18.07
CA ALA A 131 -37.51 -18.10 18.01
C ALA A 131 -38.50 -19.16 17.51
N LEU A 132 -38.17 -19.87 16.42
CA LEU A 132 -39.00 -20.95 15.89
C LEU A 132 -39.10 -22.14 16.84
N GLN A 133 -38.02 -22.45 17.57
CA GLN A 133 -38.02 -23.49 18.60
C GLN A 133 -38.94 -23.11 19.76
N THR A 134 -38.90 -21.85 20.20
CA THR A 134 -39.79 -21.31 21.25
C THR A 134 -41.26 -21.37 20.82
N LEU A 135 -41.53 -21.13 19.54
CA LEU A 135 -42.87 -21.21 18.96
C LEU A 135 -43.32 -22.63 18.61
N GLY A 136 -42.47 -23.65 18.77
CA GLY A 136 -42.77 -25.02 18.36
C GLY A 136 -42.93 -25.21 16.84
N LYS A 137 -42.35 -24.31 16.03
CA LYS A 137 -42.49 -24.29 14.56
C LYS A 137 -41.21 -24.65 13.80
N LEU A 138 -40.13 -25.01 14.51
CA LEU A 138 -38.83 -25.29 13.88
C LEU A 138 -38.91 -26.43 12.85
N GLU A 139 -39.67 -27.49 13.15
CA GLU A 139 -39.82 -28.63 12.24
C GLU A 139 -40.44 -28.25 10.89
N GLN A 140 -41.29 -27.22 10.84
CA GLN A 140 -41.96 -26.77 9.62
C GLN A 140 -41.00 -26.20 8.58
N VAL A 141 -39.80 -25.79 9.00
CA VAL A 141 -38.80 -25.21 8.10
C VAL A 141 -37.68 -26.18 7.77
N ASN A 142 -37.61 -27.38 8.35
CA ASN A 142 -36.48 -28.31 8.14
C ASN A 142 -36.22 -28.65 6.67
N GLY A 143 -37.25 -28.67 5.81
CA GLY A 143 -37.08 -28.87 4.37
C GLY A 143 -36.21 -27.81 3.67
N ALA A 144 -35.98 -26.64 4.29
CA ALA A 144 -35.12 -25.59 3.74
C ALA A 144 -33.63 -25.76 4.08
N VAL A 145 -33.26 -26.70 4.95
CA VAL A 145 -31.85 -26.92 5.37
C VAL A 145 -30.95 -27.23 4.18
N SER A 146 -31.40 -28.12 3.28
CA SER A 146 -30.66 -28.47 2.06
C SER A 146 -30.42 -27.24 1.17
N MET A 147 -31.45 -26.41 0.97
CA MET A 147 -31.33 -25.16 0.20
C MET A 147 -30.39 -24.14 0.85
N THR A 148 -30.35 -24.10 2.20
CA THR A 148 -29.40 -23.23 2.91
C THR A 148 -27.97 -23.72 2.75
N LEU A 149 -27.73 -25.04 2.80
CA LEU A 149 -26.41 -25.63 2.54
C LEU A 149 -25.92 -25.37 1.11
N GLU A 150 -26.81 -25.42 0.11
CA GLU A 150 -26.48 -25.07 -1.28
C GLU A 150 -26.04 -23.61 -1.46
N LYS A 151 -26.59 -22.69 -0.66
CA LYS A 151 -26.19 -21.27 -0.64
C LYS A 151 -24.83 -21.03 0.05
N LEU A 152 -24.23 -22.07 0.62
CA LEU A 152 -22.94 -22.02 1.32
C LEU A 152 -21.89 -22.91 0.64
N PRO A 153 -21.68 -22.81 -0.69
CA PRO A 153 -20.84 -23.77 -1.42
C PRO A 153 -19.39 -23.79 -0.94
N GLY A 154 -18.87 -22.64 -0.46
CA GLY A 154 -17.49 -22.53 0.04
C GLY A 154 -17.23 -23.25 1.37
N ILE A 155 -18.26 -23.56 2.16
CA ILE A 155 -18.11 -24.21 3.47
C ILE A 155 -18.95 -25.47 3.63
N ARG A 156 -19.87 -25.75 2.70
CA ARG A 156 -20.77 -26.91 2.74
C ARG A 156 -20.00 -28.21 2.97
N GLY A 157 -18.93 -28.42 2.21
CA GLY A 157 -18.07 -29.60 2.35
C GLY A 157 -17.52 -29.73 3.77
N ASP A 158 -17.01 -28.65 4.35
CA ASP A 158 -16.47 -28.67 5.72
C ASP A 158 -17.53 -28.93 6.79
N LEU A 159 -18.74 -28.40 6.59
CA LEU A 159 -19.85 -28.62 7.51
C LEU A 159 -20.24 -30.09 7.54
N VAL A 160 -20.44 -30.71 6.37
CA VAL A 160 -21.10 -32.03 6.27
C VAL A 160 -20.13 -33.20 6.18
N ARG A 161 -18.84 -32.97 5.91
CA ARG A 161 -17.84 -34.03 5.65
C ARG A 161 -17.77 -35.12 6.70
N THR A 162 -18.08 -34.82 7.96
CA THR A 162 -18.00 -35.77 9.07
C THR A 162 -19.32 -36.47 9.38
N ASP A 163 -20.41 -36.17 8.67
CA ASP A 163 -21.73 -36.70 8.96
C ASP A 163 -22.41 -37.23 7.68
N PRO A 164 -22.46 -38.56 7.47
CA PRO A 164 -23.12 -39.16 6.31
C PRO A 164 -24.63 -38.86 6.23
N GLU A 165 -25.28 -38.57 7.36
CA GLU A 165 -26.72 -38.28 7.47
C GLU A 165 -27.03 -36.79 7.35
N TRP A 166 -26.14 -36.02 6.71
CA TRP A 166 -26.27 -34.58 6.60
C TRP A 166 -27.51 -34.12 5.83
N GLU A 167 -28.03 -34.96 4.92
CA GLU A 167 -29.25 -34.69 4.17
C GLU A 167 -30.50 -34.66 5.07
N ASN A 168 -30.44 -35.30 6.23
CA ASN A 168 -31.51 -35.37 7.22
C ASN A 168 -31.37 -34.31 8.33
N TRP A 169 -30.46 -33.34 8.17
CA TRP A 169 -30.27 -32.29 9.18
C TRP A 169 -31.49 -31.40 9.35
N ASP A 170 -31.74 -31.01 10.60
CA ASP A 170 -32.66 -29.94 10.96
C ASP A 170 -31.90 -28.60 11.10
N PHE A 171 -32.64 -27.52 11.29
CA PHE A 171 -32.02 -26.21 11.48
C PHE A 171 -31.22 -26.09 12.78
N SER A 172 -31.53 -26.90 13.80
CA SER A 172 -30.73 -26.98 15.04
C SER A 172 -29.31 -27.45 14.73
N LYS A 173 -29.19 -28.56 13.99
CA LYS A 173 -27.92 -29.19 13.63
C LYS A 173 -27.13 -28.35 12.65
N LEU A 174 -27.79 -27.73 11.65
CA LEU A 174 -27.16 -26.78 10.75
C LEU A 174 -26.60 -25.55 11.49
N SER A 175 -27.38 -24.95 12.39
CA SER A 175 -26.96 -23.78 13.17
C SER A 175 -25.74 -24.09 14.04
N GLU A 176 -25.74 -25.24 14.70
CA GLU A 176 -24.62 -25.68 15.53
C GLU A 176 -23.37 -26.01 14.70
N ALA A 177 -23.52 -26.67 13.55
CA ALA A 177 -22.42 -26.93 12.64
C ALA A 177 -21.75 -25.63 12.15
N ILE A 178 -22.55 -24.61 11.78
CA ILE A 178 -22.05 -23.29 11.38
C ILE A 178 -21.33 -22.60 12.55
N ARG A 179 -21.88 -22.65 13.77
CA ARG A 179 -21.26 -22.08 14.97
C ARG A 179 -19.89 -22.71 15.25
N LEU A 180 -19.80 -24.04 15.17
CA LEU A 180 -18.55 -24.77 15.37
C LEU A 180 -17.54 -24.49 14.26
N TRP A 181 -17.99 -24.39 13.01
CA TRP A 181 -17.13 -24.02 11.89
C TRP A 181 -16.55 -22.61 12.07
N LEU A 182 -17.38 -21.62 12.43
CA LEU A 182 -16.91 -20.26 12.72
C LEU A 182 -15.91 -20.21 13.88
N ARG A 183 -16.11 -21.04 14.92
CA ARG A 183 -15.17 -21.15 16.04
C ARG A 183 -13.82 -21.77 15.62
N ARG A 184 -13.84 -22.74 14.70
CA ARG A 184 -12.64 -23.44 14.19
C ARG A 184 -11.89 -22.63 13.14
N ASN A 185 -12.56 -21.67 12.51
CA ASN A 185 -11.99 -20.79 11.49
C ASN A 185 -12.07 -19.33 11.98
N PRO A 186 -11.40 -18.98 13.09
CA PRO A 186 -11.28 -17.58 13.48
C PRO A 186 -10.46 -16.89 12.40
N SER A 187 -10.96 -15.77 11.89
CA SER A 187 -10.16 -14.93 11.01
C SER A 187 -8.97 -14.40 11.78
N ASP A 188 -7.78 -14.34 11.14
CA ASP A 188 -6.50 -14.03 11.82
C ASP A 188 -6.47 -12.69 12.58
N SER A 189 -7.54 -11.89 12.52
CA SER A 189 -7.78 -10.72 13.36
C SER A 189 -7.79 -11.00 14.88
N ASN A 190 -7.84 -12.27 15.29
CA ASN A 190 -7.69 -12.70 16.69
C ASN A 190 -6.34 -13.37 16.99
N ASN A 191 -5.35 -13.32 16.09
CA ASN A 191 -4.00 -13.73 16.46
C ASN A 191 -3.44 -12.70 17.46
N THR A 192 -3.56 -13.01 18.74
CA THR A 192 -3.11 -12.24 19.89
C THR A 192 -1.62 -11.89 19.88
N ALA A 193 -0.85 -12.43 18.93
CA ALA A 193 0.55 -12.08 18.69
C ALA A 193 0.77 -10.61 18.26
N ASP A 194 -0.19 -9.97 17.59
CA ASP A 194 -0.05 -8.55 17.18
C ASP A 194 -0.43 -7.55 18.28
N ARG A 195 -1.13 -7.99 19.35
CA ARG A 195 -1.44 -7.11 20.49
C ARG A 195 -0.24 -6.91 21.42
N GLU A 196 0.68 -7.87 21.51
CA GLU A 196 1.87 -7.77 22.38
C GLU A 196 2.99 -6.92 21.77
N LEU A 197 2.96 -6.63 20.47
CA LEU A 197 3.93 -5.75 19.80
C LEU A 197 3.56 -4.25 19.86
N ILE A 198 2.36 -3.91 20.34
CA ILE A 198 1.89 -2.52 20.48
C ILE A 198 2.06 -2.01 21.93
N GLU A 199 2.40 -2.88 22.89
CA GLU A 199 2.63 -2.52 24.30
C GLU A 199 4.10 -2.61 24.78
N GLN A 200 5.09 -2.58 23.86
CA GLN A 200 6.51 -2.40 24.19
C GLN A 200 7.11 -1.26 23.37
#